data_AF-A0A936I8P9-F1
#
_entry.id   AF-A0A936I8P9-F1
#
_cell.length_a   1.000
_cell.length_b   1.000
_cell.length_c   1.000
_cell.angle_alpha   90.00
_cell.angle_beta   90.00
_cell.angle_gamma   90.00
#
_symmetry.space_group_name_H-M   'P 1'
#
loop_
_entity.id
_entity.type
_entity.pdbx_description
1 polymer ?
#
loop_
_entity_poly.entity_id
_entity_poly.type
_entity_poly.pdbx_seq_one_letter_code
_entity_poly.pdbx_strand_id
1 'polypeptide(L)'
;MTYNYRKIEGSMFTGDDVQHEGFIADELQAVIPSAVNGEKDARTADGGIQPQTVNSMPVISVLTKAIQEQQALIEEQRARIVALEAGNTAKDAALDAIRAQLDANTALMQQLQQVLSAQIGK
;
A
#
# COMPACT_ATOMS: atom_id res chain seq x y z
N MET A 1 -12.94 4.46 -14.30
CA MET A 1 -14.19 5.21 -14.60
C MET A 1 -14.67 4.71 -15.95
N THR A 2 -15.97 4.48 -16.12
CA THR A 2 -16.57 4.10 -17.41
C THR A 2 -17.45 5.21 -17.95
N TYR A 3 -17.51 5.36 -19.27
CA TYR A 3 -18.34 6.36 -19.96
C TYR A 3 -18.77 5.86 -21.34
N ASN A 4 -19.86 6.43 -21.87
CA ASN A 4 -20.34 6.14 -23.23
C ASN A 4 -20.32 7.43 -24.05
N TYR A 5 -20.04 7.35 -25.35
CA TYR A 5 -20.07 8.54 -26.19
C TYR A 5 -21.51 8.97 -26.49
N ARG A 6 -21.80 10.25 -26.26
CA ARG A 6 -23.09 10.84 -26.64
C ARG A 6 -23.03 11.30 -28.10
N LYS A 7 -24.05 10.94 -28.87
CA LYS A 7 -24.30 11.54 -30.19
C LYS A 7 -24.65 13.02 -30.05
N ILE A 8 -23.97 13.88 -30.80
CA ILE A 8 -24.32 15.30 -30.90
C ILE A 8 -24.76 15.58 -32.34
N GLU A 9 -26.06 15.86 -32.51
CA GLU A 9 -26.67 16.14 -33.82
C GLU A 9 -25.97 17.31 -34.52
N GLY A 10 -25.65 17.13 -35.81
CA GLY A 10 -24.95 18.14 -36.61
C GLY A 10 -23.43 18.26 -36.34
N SER A 11 -22.82 17.31 -35.63
CA SER A 11 -21.38 17.28 -35.36
C SER A 11 -20.70 15.99 -35.88
N MET A 12 -19.37 15.93 -35.78
CA MET A 12 -18.59 14.71 -36.06
C MET A 12 -18.72 13.62 -34.97
N PHE A 13 -19.38 13.91 -33.84
CA PHE A 13 -19.52 12.98 -32.72
C PHE A 13 -20.79 12.14 -32.86
N THR A 14 -20.63 10.90 -33.32
CA THR A 14 -21.74 10.01 -33.67
C THR A 14 -22.31 9.22 -32.51
N GLY A 15 -21.61 9.16 -31.37
CA GLY A 15 -21.96 8.28 -30.25
C GLY A 15 -21.77 6.79 -30.57
N ASP A 16 -21.78 5.95 -29.53
CA ASP A 16 -21.79 4.50 -29.65
C ASP A 16 -22.48 3.82 -28.45
N ASP A 17 -22.85 2.55 -28.62
CA ASP A 17 -23.44 1.69 -27.57
C ASP A 17 -22.36 0.91 -26.80
N VAL A 18 -21.10 1.36 -26.87
CA VAL A 18 -19.96 0.72 -26.22
C VAL A 18 -19.62 1.47 -24.94
N GLN A 19 -19.38 0.73 -23.87
CA GLN A 19 -18.86 1.29 -22.64
C GLN A 19 -17.34 1.39 -22.71
N HIS A 20 -16.82 2.61 -22.59
CA HIS A 20 -15.39 2.91 -22.63
C HIS A 20 -14.84 3.08 -21.23
N GLU A 21 -13.60 2.67 -21.03
CA GLU A 21 -12.83 2.90 -19.80
C GLU A 21 -11.82 4.02 -20.04
N GLY A 22 -11.73 4.95 -19.10
CA GLY A 22 -10.74 6.02 -19.19
C GLY A 22 -10.97 7.13 -18.19
N PHE A 23 -10.48 8.32 -18.54
CA PHE A 23 -10.57 9.53 -17.73
C PHE A 23 -11.41 10.60 -18.41
N ILE A 24 -12.11 11.39 -17.61
CA ILE A 24 -12.75 12.62 -18.07
C ILE A 24 -11.67 13.72 -18.12
N ALA A 25 -11.50 14.38 -19.26
CA ALA A 25 -10.40 15.31 -19.50
C ALA A 25 -10.37 16.46 -18.47
N ASP A 26 -11.49 17.10 -18.18
CA ASP A 26 -11.58 18.18 -17.19
C ASP A 26 -11.16 17.73 -15.78
N GLU A 27 -11.67 16.59 -15.32
CA GLU A 27 -11.30 16.02 -14.02
C GLU A 27 -9.81 15.66 -13.97
N LEU A 28 -9.28 15.10 -15.07
CA LEU A 28 -7.87 14.74 -15.18
C LEU A 28 -6.98 15.99 -15.22
N GLN A 29 -7.40 17.07 -15.87
CA GLN A 29 -6.64 18.31 -15.97
C GLN A 29 -6.39 18.93 -14.59
N ALA A 30 -7.33 18.78 -13.65
CA ALA A 30 -7.17 19.24 -12.28
C ALA A 30 -6.10 18.47 -11.48
N VAL A 31 -5.77 17.24 -11.89
CA VAL A 31 -4.83 16.35 -11.17
C VAL A 31 -3.48 16.23 -11.90
N ILE A 32 -3.51 16.04 -13.21
CA ILE A 32 -2.35 15.92 -14.09
C ILE A 32 -2.56 16.86 -15.29
N PRO A 33 -2.29 18.17 -15.15
CA PRO A 33 -2.55 19.15 -16.20
C PRO A 33 -1.90 18.80 -17.54
N SER A 34 -0.69 18.23 -17.52
CA SER A 34 0.04 17.81 -18.73
C SER A 34 -0.61 16.65 -19.48
N ALA A 35 -1.53 15.91 -18.85
CA ALA A 35 -2.24 14.80 -19.48
C ALA A 35 -3.46 15.24 -20.31
N VAL A 36 -3.68 16.55 -20.47
CA VAL A 36 -4.84 17.08 -21.18
C VAL A 36 -4.41 18.21 -22.11
N ASN A 37 -4.89 18.15 -23.35
CA ASN A 37 -4.72 19.21 -24.34
C ASN A 37 -6.03 19.99 -24.48
N GLY A 38 -5.93 21.31 -24.53
CA GLY A 38 -7.07 22.22 -24.68
C GLY A 38 -7.62 22.72 -23.34
N GLU A 39 -8.51 23.71 -23.44
CA GLU A 39 -9.13 24.39 -22.31
C GLU A 39 -10.57 23.91 -22.12
N LYS A 40 -11.03 23.94 -20.86
CA LYS A 40 -12.42 23.60 -20.52
C LYS A 40 -13.39 24.58 -21.20
N ASP A 41 -14.48 24.06 -21.74
CA ASP A 41 -15.54 24.83 -22.40
C ASP A 41 -15.07 25.71 -23.59
N ALA A 42 -13.90 25.40 -24.15
CA ALA A 42 -13.34 26.13 -25.27
C ALA A 42 -14.26 26.07 -26.51
N ARG A 43 -14.24 27.15 -27.28
CA ARG A 43 -14.99 27.25 -28.54
C ARG A 43 -14.10 27.66 -29.69
N THR A 44 -14.44 27.21 -30.90
CA THR A 44 -13.81 27.67 -32.13
C THR A 44 -14.23 29.10 -32.46
N ALA A 45 -13.52 29.76 -33.39
CA ALA A 45 -13.87 31.11 -33.84
C ALA A 45 -15.31 31.21 -34.40
N ASP A 46 -15.81 30.13 -34.98
CA ASP A 46 -17.16 30.02 -35.54
C ASP A 46 -18.23 29.64 -34.50
N GLY A 47 -17.85 29.58 -33.21
CA GLY A 47 -18.77 29.32 -32.08
C GLY A 47 -19.05 27.84 -31.78
N GLY A 48 -18.40 26.92 -32.49
CA GLY A 48 -18.48 25.47 -32.25
C GLY A 48 -17.70 25.03 -31.02
N ILE A 49 -17.94 23.80 -30.53
CA ILE A 49 -17.19 23.24 -29.38
C ILE A 49 -15.76 22.89 -29.82
N GLN A 50 -14.77 23.35 -29.06
CA GLN A 50 -13.37 22.92 -29.17
C GLN A 50 -13.10 21.89 -28.05
N PRO A 51 -13.07 20.59 -28.35
CA PRO A 51 -12.99 19.55 -27.32
C PRO A 51 -11.62 19.49 -26.66
N GLN A 52 -11.60 19.16 -25.36
CA GLN A 52 -10.39 18.71 -24.69
C GLN A 52 -10.04 17.30 -25.13
N THR A 53 -8.74 16.98 -25.18
CA THR A 53 -8.24 15.64 -25.54
C THR A 53 -7.30 15.13 -24.46
N VAL A 54 -7.49 13.88 -24.04
CA VAL A 54 -6.60 13.21 -23.09
C VAL A 54 -5.32 12.74 -23.81
N ASN A 55 -4.18 13.04 -23.20
CA ASN A 55 -2.88 12.44 -23.50
C ASN A 55 -2.51 11.44 -22.41
N SER A 56 -2.49 10.15 -22.73
CA SER A 56 -2.23 9.10 -21.75
C SER A 56 -0.77 9.00 -21.31
N MET A 57 0.19 9.58 -22.06
CA MET A 57 1.62 9.41 -21.78
C MET A 57 2.05 9.92 -20.40
N PRO A 58 1.63 11.13 -19.96
CA PRO A 58 1.95 11.60 -18.61
C PRO A 58 1.31 10.73 -17.53
N VAL A 59 0.10 10.22 -17.75
CA VAL A 59 -0.56 9.30 -16.80
C VAL A 59 0.25 8.03 -16.63
N ILE A 60 0.69 7.42 -17.74
CA ILE A 60 1.53 6.22 -17.72
C ILE A 60 2.84 6.49 -16.99
N SER A 61 3.48 7.64 -17.22
CA SER A 61 4.73 7.99 -16.55
C SER A 61 4.55 8.15 -15.04
N VAL A 62 3.50 8.87 -14.61
CA VAL A 62 3.17 9.06 -13.19
C VAL A 62 2.84 7.73 -12.52
N LEU A 63 2.00 6.90 -13.14
CA LEU A 63 1.65 5.57 -12.61
C LEU A 63 2.87 4.66 -12.53
N THR A 64 3.76 4.68 -13.53
CA THR A 64 5.00 3.90 -13.52
C THR A 64 5.86 4.28 -12.32
N LYS A 65 6.01 5.58 -12.06
CA LYS A 65 6.78 6.05 -10.91
C LYS A 65 6.11 5.69 -9.59
N ALA A 66 4.80 5.84 -9.49
CA ALA A 66 4.03 5.47 -8.31
C ALA A 66 4.16 3.97 -7.98
N ILE A 67 4.14 3.09 -8.98
CA ILE A 67 4.34 1.64 -8.80
C ILE A 67 5.76 1.35 -8.28
N GLN A 68 6.78 2.02 -8.81
CA GLN A 68 8.16 1.86 -8.34
C GLN A 68 8.32 2.28 -6.87
N GLU A 69 7.73 3.41 -6.49
CA GLU A 69 7.74 3.89 -5.10
C GLU A 69 6.97 2.95 -4.18
N GLN A 70 5.81 2.46 -4.62
CA GLN A 70 5.03 1.49 -3.87
C GLN A 70 5.78 0.17 -3.69
N GLN A 71 6.53 -0.29 -4.70
CA GLN A 71 7.37 -1.49 -4.56
C GLN A 71 8.47 -1.29 -3.51
N ALA A 72 9.11 -0.13 -3.48
CA ALA A 72 10.13 0.18 -2.46
C ALA A 72 9.54 0.16 -1.04
N LEU A 73 8.35 0.73 -0.85
CA LEU A 73 7.63 0.67 0.43
C LEU A 73 7.27 -0.75 0.84
N ILE A 74 6.85 -1.60 -0.11
CA ILE A 74 6.55 -3.01 0.15
C ILE A 74 7.79 -3.75 0.63
N GLU A 75 8.94 -3.56 -0.02
CA GLU A 75 10.19 -4.22 0.39
C GLU A 75 10.65 -3.73 1.78
N GLU A 76 10.55 -2.44 2.06
CA GLU A 76 10.85 -1.90 3.39
C GLU A 76 9.94 -2.51 4.47
N GLN A 77 8.63 -2.59 4.21
CA GLN A 77 7.67 -3.17 5.13
C GLN A 77 7.93 -4.66 5.37
N ARG A 78 8.24 -5.42 4.31
CA ARG A 78 8.62 -6.84 4.42
C ARG A 78 9.86 -7.02 5.28
N ALA A 79 10.91 -6.20 5.06
CA ALA A 79 12.12 -6.26 5.87
C ALA A 79 11.84 -5.99 7.36
N ARG A 80 10.98 -5.00 7.66
CA ARG A 80 10.54 -4.71 9.04
C ARG A 80 9.78 -5.86 9.67
N ILE A 81 8.86 -6.48 8.94
CA ILE A 81 8.09 -7.64 9.43
C ILE A 81 9.04 -8.79 9.77
N VAL A 82 9.95 -9.15 8.87
CA VAL A 82 10.95 -10.21 9.11
C VAL A 82 11.80 -9.92 10.35
N ALA A 83 12.27 -8.68 10.50
CA ALA A 83 13.05 -8.27 11.67
C ALA A 83 12.24 -8.36 12.98
N LEU A 84 10.97 -7.96 12.96
CA LEU A 84 10.08 -8.04 14.11
C LEU A 84 9.76 -9.49 14.48
N GLU A 85 9.49 -10.35 13.50
CA GLU A 85 9.25 -11.78 13.70
C GLU A 85 10.47 -12.47 14.32
N ALA A 86 11.67 -12.22 13.78
CA ALA A 86 12.91 -12.73 14.35
C ALA A 86 13.14 -12.24 15.79
N GLY A 87 12.85 -10.96 16.06
CA GLY A 87 12.94 -10.38 17.40
C GLY A 87 11.95 -11.01 18.39
N ASN A 88 10.76 -11.39 17.94
CA ASN A 88 9.78 -12.08 18.78
C ASN A 88 10.20 -13.52 19.07
N THR A 89 10.66 -14.27 18.07
CA THR A 89 11.20 -15.62 18.28
C THR A 89 12.38 -15.62 19.27
N ALA A 90 13.28 -14.63 19.18
CA ALA A 90 14.38 -14.49 20.13
C ALA A 90 13.90 -14.21 21.56
N LYS A 91 12.86 -13.38 21.72
CA LYS A 91 12.23 -13.12 23.03
C LYS A 91 11.57 -14.37 23.60
N ASP A 92 10.87 -15.15 22.77
CA ASP A 92 10.22 -16.38 23.20
C ASP A 92 11.26 -17.40 23.69
N ALA A 93 12.35 -17.58 22.94
CA ALA A 93 13.47 -18.43 23.36
C ALA A 93 14.12 -17.96 24.68
N ALA A 94 14.28 -16.64 24.86
CA ALA A 94 14.80 -16.08 26.10
C ALA A 94 13.85 -16.30 27.29
N LEU A 95 12.53 -16.19 27.08
CA LEU A 95 11.53 -16.48 28.11
C LEU A 95 11.56 -17.94 28.54
N ASP A 96 11.70 -18.86 27.59
CA ASP A 96 11.80 -20.30 27.89
C ASP A 96 13.09 -20.65 28.65
N ALA A 97 14.21 -20.02 28.30
CA ALA A 97 15.45 -20.17 29.05
C ALA A 97 15.33 -19.65 30.50
N ILE A 98 14.66 -18.51 30.71
CA ILE A 98 14.42 -17.95 32.05
C ILE A 98 13.52 -18.88 32.87
N ARG A 99 12.47 -19.44 32.28
CA ARG A 99 11.59 -20.42 32.95
C ARG A 99 12.38 -21.65 33.40
N ALA A 100 13.20 -22.22 32.52
CA ALA A 100 14.04 -23.37 32.86
C ALA A 100 15.01 -23.07 34.01
N GLN A 101 15.61 -21.87 34.03
CA GLN A 101 16.49 -21.46 35.13
C GLN A 101 15.73 -21.30 36.45
N LEU A 102 14.50 -20.77 36.41
CA LEU A 102 13.65 -20.65 37.59
C LEU A 102 13.31 -22.02 38.19
N ASP A 103 12.97 -22.98 37.33
CA ASP A 103 12.69 -24.36 37.75
C ASP A 103 13.92 -25.02 38.39
N ALA A 104 15.10 -24.85 37.79
CA ALA A 104 16.37 -25.34 38.34
C ALA A 104 16.68 -24.70 39.70
N ASN A 105 16.50 -23.38 39.84
CA ASN A 105 16.71 -22.67 41.09
C ASN A 105 15.73 -23.16 42.18
N THR A 106 14.47 -23.43 41.81
CA THR A 106 13.47 -23.97 42.72
C THR A 106 13.86 -25.36 43.23
N ALA A 107 14.38 -26.22 42.35
CA ALA A 107 14.88 -27.54 42.73
C ALA A 107 16.09 -27.46 43.68
N LEU A 108 17.04 -26.56 43.41
CA LEU A 108 18.20 -26.33 44.30
C LEU A 108 17.76 -25.87 45.69
N MET A 109 16.77 -24.96 45.77
CA MET A 109 16.22 -24.50 47.04
C MET A 109 15.58 -25.65 47.84
N GLN A 110 14.86 -26.55 47.18
CA GLN A 110 14.28 -27.75 47.81
C GLN A 110 15.37 -28.69 48.33
N GLN A 111 16.43 -28.92 47.55
CA GLN A 111 17.57 -29.75 47.98
C GLN A 111 18.27 -29.15 49.21
N LEU A 112 18.51 -27.84 49.21
CA LEU A 112 19.13 -27.15 50.34
C LEU A 112 18.29 -27.31 51.63
N GLN A 113 16.97 -27.18 51.53
CA GLN A 113 16.05 -27.41 52.65
C GLN A 113 16.13 -28.84 53.19
N GLN A 114 16.23 -29.84 52.31
CA GLN A 114 16.38 -31.25 52.71
C GLN A 114 17.72 -31.51 53.41
N VAL A 115 18.81 -30.91 52.93
CA VAL A 115 20.14 -31.06 53.56
C VAL A 115 20.17 -30.41 54.95
N LEU A 116 19.60 -29.21 55.09
CA LEU A 116 19.51 -28.50 56.37
C LEU A 116 18.70 -29.29 57.40
N SER A 117 17.54 -29.84 57.02
CA SER A 117 16.73 -30.64 57.94
C SER A 117 17.45 -31.93 58.38
N ALA A 118 18.19 -32.56 57.47
CA ALA A 118 19.01 -33.73 57.79
C ALA A 118 20.20 -33.42 58.72
N GLN A 119 20.73 -32.19 58.68
CA GLN A 119 21.83 -31.75 59.55
C GLN A 119 21.37 -31.36 60.96
N ILE A 120 20.18 -30.80 61.11
CA ILE A 120 19.62 -30.38 62.42
C ILE A 120 19.00 -31.57 63.18
N GLY A 121 18.61 -32.64 62.47
CA GLY A 121 18.01 -33.85 63.06
C GLY A 121 18.98 -34.92 63.59
N LYS A 122 20.29 -34.64 63.65
CA LYS A 122 21.33 -35.48 64.25
C LYS A 122 21.89 -34.81 65.51
#